data_AF-A0A3D5J4X1-F1
#
_entry.id   AF-A0A3D5J4X1-F1
#
_cell.length_a   1.000
_cell.length_b   1.000
_cell.length_c   1.000
_cell.angle_alpha   90.00
_cell.angle_beta   90.00
_cell.angle_gamma   90.00
#
_symmetry.space_group_name_H-M   'P 1'
#
loop_
_entity.id
_entity.type
_entity.pdbx_description
1 polymer ?
#
loop_
_entity_poly.entity_id
_entity_poly.type
_entity_poly.pdbx_seq_one_letter_code
_entity_poly.pdbx_strand_id
1 'polypeptide(L)'
;MAPVPSLKPYDKGQEGLKLNNIKQNTEHIESLNKTANYRIPDEMIVDEFDVVQQIGEVKHYALNRTVSYTKQLQDFITYANQHQIKFNLYVPNGVNISKPLQEAINSSSLLKIVRYTR
;
A
#
# COMPACT_ATOMS: atom_id res chain seq x y z
N MET A 1 -20.54 9.00 28.71
CA MET A 1 -19.73 8.05 27.92
C MET A 1 -18.29 8.54 27.94
N ALA A 2 -17.32 7.69 28.27
CA ALA A 2 -15.91 8.04 28.08
C ALA A 2 -15.60 8.07 26.57
N PRO A 3 -14.74 8.98 26.09
CA PRO A 3 -14.28 8.95 24.70
C PRO A 3 -13.51 7.65 24.46
N VAL A 4 -13.90 6.88 23.45
CA VAL A 4 -13.16 5.69 23.03
C VAL A 4 -11.78 6.17 22.56
N PRO A 5 -10.66 5.72 23.16
CA PRO A 5 -9.34 6.23 22.80
C PRO A 5 -9.05 5.89 21.35
N SER A 6 -8.78 6.91 20.54
CA SER A 6 -8.45 6.71 19.13
C SER A 6 -7.07 6.06 19.03
N LEU A 7 -7.01 4.86 18.44
CA LEU A 7 -5.75 4.12 18.23
C LEU A 7 -4.69 5.00 17.57
N LYS A 8 -3.43 4.88 17.99
CA LYS A 8 -2.33 5.69 17.44
C LYS A 8 -2.11 5.29 15.96
N PRO A 9 -1.48 6.16 15.14
CA PRO A 9 -1.26 5.85 13.73
C PRO A 9 -0.51 4.53 13.49
N TYR A 10 0.44 4.19 14.35
CA TYR A 10 1.19 2.93 14.32
C TYR A 10 0.28 1.71 14.54
N ASP A 11 -0.52 1.73 15.62
CA ASP A 11 -1.43 0.63 15.98
C ASP A 11 -2.44 0.33 14.86
N LYS A 12 -2.95 1.37 14.20
CA LYS A 12 -3.84 1.26 13.02
C LYS A 12 -3.15 0.65 11.80
N GLY A 13 -1.85 0.88 11.62
CA GLY A 13 -1.05 0.22 10.59
C GLY A 13 -0.94 -1.28 10.85
N GLN A 14 -0.56 -1.66 12.07
CA GLN A 14 -0.46 -3.06 12.50
C GLN A 14 -1.81 -3.80 12.41
N GLU A 15 -2.92 -3.14 12.77
CA GLU A 15 -4.27 -3.69 12.57
C GLU A 15 -4.56 -3.96 11.08
N GLY A 16 -4.22 -3.02 10.19
CA GLY A 16 -4.33 -3.20 8.75
C GLY A 16 -3.50 -4.37 8.22
N LEU A 17 -2.23 -4.48 8.62
CA LEU A 17 -1.34 -5.58 8.24
C LEU A 17 -1.93 -6.94 8.65
N LYS A 18 -2.36 -7.05 9.92
CA LYS A 18 -2.97 -8.26 10.48
C LYS A 18 -4.25 -8.67 9.74
N LEU A 19 -5.14 -7.73 9.42
CA LEU A 19 -6.39 -7.99 8.67
C LEU A 19 -6.15 -8.52 7.25
N ASN A 20 -4.97 -8.26 6.68
CA ASN A 20 -4.59 -8.76 5.35
C ASN A 20 -3.61 -9.95 5.41
N ASN A 21 -3.29 -10.46 6.61
CA ASN A 21 -2.27 -11.49 6.86
C ASN A 21 -0.87 -11.13 6.32
N ILE A 22 -0.56 -9.83 6.22
CA ILE A 22 0.74 -9.34 5.73
C ILE A 22 1.73 -9.34 6.88
N LYS A 23 2.84 -10.08 6.72
CA LYS A 23 4.04 -9.89 7.53
C LYS A 23 4.74 -8.63 7.02
N GLN A 24 4.91 -7.64 7.89
CA GLN A 24 5.54 -6.38 7.50
C GLN A 24 6.96 -6.61 6.97
N ASN A 25 7.24 -6.07 5.79
CA ASN A 25 8.56 -6.07 5.18
C ASN A 25 9.50 -5.03 5.83
N THR A 26 10.81 -5.27 5.71
CA THR A 26 11.90 -4.38 6.16
C THR A 26 12.86 -3.98 5.03
N GLU A 27 12.77 -4.62 3.86
CA GLU A 27 13.65 -4.36 2.73
C GLU A 27 13.33 -3.06 2.00
N HIS A 28 14.39 -2.44 1.47
CA HIS A 28 14.34 -1.15 0.80
C HIS A 28 14.15 -1.27 -0.71
N ILE A 29 13.38 -0.36 -1.28
CA ILE A 29 13.36 -0.07 -2.73
C ILE A 29 13.75 1.40 -2.97
N GLU A 30 14.17 1.71 -4.19
CA GLU A 30 14.55 3.08 -4.58
C GLU A 30 13.34 4.05 -4.56
N SER A 31 13.57 5.31 -4.14
CA SER A 31 12.56 6.37 -4.27
C SER A 31 12.76 7.12 -5.58
N LEU A 32 12.04 6.67 -6.61
CA LEU A 32 12.16 7.14 -8.00
C LEU A 32 11.82 8.64 -8.17
N ASN A 33 10.91 9.17 -7.35
CA ASN A 33 10.60 10.61 -7.32
C ASN A 33 11.62 11.47 -6.54
N LYS A 34 12.69 10.86 -6.00
CA LYS A 34 13.77 11.50 -5.23
C LYS A 34 13.30 12.31 -4.01
N THR A 35 12.13 11.98 -3.45
CA THR A 35 11.62 12.65 -2.23
C THR A 35 11.92 11.91 -0.93
N ALA A 36 12.53 10.73 -1.02
CA ALA A 36 13.18 10.02 0.06
C ALA A 36 14.48 9.39 -0.48
N ASN A 37 15.33 8.85 0.41
CA ASN A 37 16.48 8.05 -0.02
C ASN A 37 16.04 6.66 -0.51
N TYR A 38 14.96 6.12 0.08
CA TYR A 38 14.38 4.81 -0.19
C TYR A 38 12.90 4.79 0.23
N ARG A 39 12.19 3.72 -0.13
CA ARG A 39 10.89 3.33 0.43
C ARG A 39 10.99 1.92 1.03
N ILE A 40 10.12 1.63 1.99
CA ILE A 40 9.84 0.28 2.47
C ILE A 40 8.36 0.04 2.11
N PRO A 41 8.02 -0.89 1.22
CA PRO A 41 6.64 -1.35 1.07
C PRO A 41 6.23 -2.19 2.28
N ASP A 42 4.96 -2.14 2.68
CA ASP A 42 4.42 -2.97 3.77
C ASP A 42 4.54 -4.47 3.48
N GLU A 43 4.34 -4.87 2.22
CA GLU A 43 4.48 -6.24 1.72
C GLU A 43 5.56 -6.30 0.64
N MET A 44 6.38 -7.34 0.67
CA MET A 44 7.32 -7.68 -0.40
C MET A 44 7.38 -9.20 -0.51
N ILE A 45 7.11 -9.72 -1.71
CA ILE A 45 7.16 -11.15 -2.03
C ILE A 45 8.24 -11.34 -3.08
N VAL A 46 9.21 -12.20 -2.77
CA VAL A 46 10.25 -12.68 -3.68
C VAL A 46 10.00 -14.13 -4.07
N ASP A 47 10.62 -14.60 -5.15
CA ASP A 47 10.70 -16.03 -5.48
C ASP A 47 11.91 -16.71 -4.81
N GLU A 48 12.20 -17.96 -5.21
CA GLU A 48 13.29 -18.77 -4.66
C GLU A 48 14.71 -18.27 -5.03
N PHE A 49 14.83 -17.24 -5.87
CA PHE A 49 16.08 -16.60 -6.29
C PHE A 49 16.19 -15.15 -5.78
N ASP A 50 15.42 -14.78 -4.75
CA ASP A 50 15.31 -13.43 -4.20
C ASP A 50 14.86 -12.35 -5.22
N VAL A 51 14.26 -12.75 -6.35
CA VAL A 51 13.71 -11.81 -7.33
C VAL A 51 12.34 -11.35 -6.87
N VAL A 52 12.14 -10.03 -6.81
CA VAL A 52 10.86 -9.43 -6.39
C VAL A 52 9.76 -9.80 -7.40
N GLN A 53 8.63 -10.30 -6.90
CA GLN A 53 7.45 -10.69 -7.69
C GLN A 53 6.23 -9.81 -7.38
N GLN A 54 6.14 -9.29 -6.14
CA GLN A 54 5.06 -8.41 -5.69
C GLN A 54 5.56 -7.46 -4.60
N ILE A 55 5.02 -6.25 -4.59
CA ILE A 55 5.05 -5.33 -3.44
C ILE A 55 3.63 -4.91 -3.05
N GLY A 56 3.44 -4.41 -1.83
CA GLY A 56 2.14 -3.93 -1.38
C GLY A 56 2.20 -2.87 -0.29
N GLU A 57 1.10 -2.13 -0.15
CA GLU A 57 0.95 -1.02 0.81
C GLU A 57 -0.44 -1.08 1.46
N VAL A 58 -0.51 -0.91 2.78
CA VAL A 58 -1.75 -0.98 3.57
C VAL A 58 -2.18 0.41 4.04
N LYS A 59 -3.38 0.84 3.63
CA LYS A 59 -3.94 2.15 3.99
C LYS A 59 -5.21 2.04 4.83
N HIS A 60 -5.04 1.85 6.14
CA HIS A 60 -6.13 1.67 7.12
C HIS A 60 -6.83 3.01 7.49
N TYR A 61 -7.77 3.49 6.65
CA TYR A 61 -8.18 4.91 6.60
C TYR A 61 -9.47 5.38 7.35
N ALA A 62 -9.99 4.67 8.36
CA ALA A 62 -11.42 4.76 8.77
C ALA A 62 -12.39 4.44 7.58
N LEU A 63 -13.64 4.91 7.58
CA LEU A 63 -14.64 4.75 6.50
C LEU A 63 -14.93 6.11 5.83
N ASN A 64 -15.40 6.11 4.58
CA ASN A 64 -15.73 7.28 3.74
C ASN A 64 -14.57 8.29 3.47
N ARG A 65 -13.40 8.11 4.09
CA ARG A 65 -12.16 8.83 3.74
C ARG A 65 -11.69 8.45 2.34
N THR A 66 -10.92 9.33 1.71
CA THR A 66 -10.36 9.14 0.38
C THR A 66 -8.86 8.88 0.43
N VAL A 67 -8.39 7.83 -0.25
CA VAL A 67 -6.95 7.61 -0.48
C VAL A 67 -6.50 8.47 -1.67
N SER A 68 -5.65 9.46 -1.38
CA SER A 68 -5.06 10.35 -2.39
C SER A 68 -3.87 9.69 -3.09
N TYR A 69 -3.59 10.08 -4.33
CA TYR A 69 -2.42 9.61 -5.08
C TYR A 69 -1.11 10.27 -4.56
N THR A 70 -0.65 9.83 -3.39
CA THR A 70 0.55 10.41 -2.73
C THR A 70 1.85 10.07 -3.45
N LYS A 71 2.90 10.84 -3.18
CA LYS A 71 4.26 10.58 -3.68
C LYS A 71 4.78 9.17 -3.37
N GLN A 72 4.46 8.63 -2.18
CA GLN A 72 4.80 7.27 -1.80
C GLN A 72 4.11 6.23 -2.72
N LEU A 73 2.81 6.40 -3.00
CA LEU A 73 2.09 5.52 -3.92
C LEU A 73 2.57 5.67 -5.38
N GLN A 74 3.01 6.87 -5.77
CA GLN A 74 3.66 7.11 -7.07
C GLN A 74 4.99 6.33 -7.18
N ASP A 75 5.83 6.33 -6.13
CA ASP A 75 7.07 5.54 -6.12
C ASP A 75 6.75 4.04 -6.31
N PHE A 76 5.82 3.48 -5.53
CA PHE A 76 5.45 2.06 -5.65
C PHE A 76 4.85 1.69 -7.01
N ILE A 77 3.94 2.50 -7.55
CA ILE A 77 3.36 2.26 -8.87
C ILE A 77 4.40 2.38 -9.98
N THR A 78 5.35 3.32 -9.87
CA THR A 78 6.42 3.47 -10.88
C THR A 78 7.40 2.29 -10.79
N TYR A 79 7.80 1.91 -9.58
CA TYR A 79 8.66 0.75 -9.33
C TYR A 79 8.04 -0.54 -9.87
N ALA A 80 6.77 -0.80 -9.54
CA ALA A 80 6.05 -1.99 -10.02
C ALA A 80 5.99 -2.07 -11.55
N ASN A 81 5.70 -0.96 -12.23
CA ASN A 81 5.69 -0.93 -13.70
C ASN A 81 7.10 -1.02 -14.31
N GLN A 82 8.13 -0.43 -13.70
CA GLN A 82 9.51 -0.53 -14.22
C GLN A 82 10.07 -1.96 -14.10
N HIS A 83 9.82 -2.62 -12.98
CA HIS A 83 10.29 -3.98 -12.72
C HIS A 83 9.33 -5.08 -13.22
N GLN A 84 8.17 -4.71 -13.80
CA GLN A 84 7.13 -5.62 -14.27
C GLN A 84 6.58 -6.57 -13.17
N ILE A 85 6.54 -6.08 -11.93
CA ILE A 85 6.06 -6.83 -10.74
C ILE A 85 4.67 -6.35 -10.31
N LYS A 86 4.00 -7.14 -9.48
CA LYS A 86 2.66 -6.79 -8.98
C LYS A 86 2.72 -5.71 -7.89
N PHE A 87 1.71 -4.84 -7.84
CA PHE A 87 1.48 -3.92 -6.72
C PHE A 87 0.06 -4.03 -6.18
N ASN A 88 -0.07 -4.36 -4.90
CA ASN A 88 -1.36 -4.42 -4.20
C ASN A 88 -1.51 -3.24 -3.22
N LEU A 89 -2.50 -2.38 -3.46
CA LEU A 89 -2.96 -1.37 -2.50
C LEU A 89 -4.09 -1.96 -1.65
N TYR A 90 -3.78 -2.31 -0.41
CA TYR A 90 -4.74 -2.88 0.54
C TYR A 90 -5.50 -1.76 1.26
N VAL A 91 -6.82 -1.72 1.07
CA VAL A 91 -7.71 -0.70 1.63
C VAL A 91 -8.99 -1.31 2.20
N PRO A 92 -9.54 -0.74 3.29
CA PRO A 92 -10.83 -1.19 3.82
C PRO A 92 -11.97 -1.05 2.81
N ASN A 93 -12.98 -1.90 2.95
CA ASN A 93 -14.30 -1.69 2.36
C ASN A 93 -14.89 -0.34 2.83
N GLY A 94 -15.59 0.37 1.93
CA GLY A 94 -16.15 1.70 2.22
C GLY A 94 -15.14 2.86 2.26
N VAL A 95 -13.88 2.66 1.87
CA VAL A 95 -12.90 3.74 1.65
C VAL A 95 -12.92 4.21 0.19
N ASN A 96 -13.01 5.52 -0.02
CA ASN A 96 -12.97 6.12 -1.35
C ASN A 96 -11.54 6.14 -1.91
N ILE A 97 -11.41 6.08 -3.23
CA ILE A 97 -10.13 6.20 -3.94
C ILE A 97 -10.19 7.48 -4.77
N SER A 98 -9.16 8.32 -4.68
CA SER A 98 -9.10 9.53 -5.49
C SER A 98 -9.03 9.16 -6.99
N LYS A 99 -9.74 9.92 -7.84
CA LYS A 99 -9.77 9.65 -9.28
C LYS A 99 -8.37 9.45 -9.91
N PRO A 100 -7.35 10.28 -9.62
CA PRO A 100 -5.99 10.06 -10.15
C PRO A 100 -5.33 8.75 -9.69
N LEU A 101 -5.60 8.29 -8.47
CA LEU A 101 -5.08 7.01 -7.97
C LEU A 101 -5.80 5.83 -8.63
N GLN A 102 -7.11 5.95 -8.85
CA GLN A 102 -7.90 4.94 -9.55
C GLN A 102 -7.47 4.82 -11.02
N GLU A 103 -7.22 5.94 -11.69
CA GLU A 103 -6.71 5.99 -13.07
C GLU A 103 -5.30 5.40 -13.16
N ALA A 104 -4.40 5.74 -12.23
CA ALA A 104 -3.06 5.16 -12.17
C ALA A 104 -3.09 3.64 -11.99
N ILE A 105 -3.93 3.11 -11.09
CA ILE A 105 -4.04 1.66 -10.89
C ILE A 105 -4.70 0.98 -12.11
N ASN A 106 -5.73 1.58 -12.69
CA ASN A 106 -6.39 1.02 -13.88
C ASN A 106 -5.50 1.02 -15.15
N SER A 107 -4.37 1.73 -15.14
CA SER A 107 -3.47 1.83 -16.30
C SER A 107 -2.65 0.56 -16.58
N SER A 108 -2.56 -0.38 -15.62
CA SER A 108 -1.70 -1.57 -15.73
C SER A 108 -2.32 -2.76 -14.99
N SER A 109 -2.32 -3.93 -15.62
CA SER A 109 -2.84 -5.18 -15.05
C SER A 109 -2.04 -5.73 -13.87
N LEU A 110 -0.83 -5.18 -13.65
CA LEU A 110 0.03 -5.50 -12.51
C LEU A 110 -0.41 -4.78 -11.22
N LEU A 111 -1.22 -3.73 -11.33
CA LEU A 111 -1.63 -2.89 -10.21
C LEU A 111 -3.05 -3.25 -9.77
N LYS A 112 -3.29 -3.38 -8.46
CA LYS A 112 -4.59 -3.78 -7.94
C LYS A 112 -4.95 -3.08 -6.63
N ILE A 113 -6.22 -2.71 -6.50
CA ILE A 113 -6.83 -2.35 -5.22
C ILE A 113 -7.37 -3.64 -4.60
N VAL A 114 -6.85 -4.01 -3.42
CA VAL A 114 -7.35 -5.15 -2.64
C VAL A 114 -8.23 -4.60 -1.51
N ARG A 115 -9.46 -5.10 -1.45
CA ARG A 115 -10.48 -4.64 -0.49
C ARG A 115 -10.61 -5.64 0.66
N TYR A 116 -10.43 -5.17 1.89
CA TYR A 116 -10.60 -5.97 3.10
C TYR A 116 -11.75 -5.47 3.99
N THR A 117 -12.39 -6.39 4.69
CA THR A 117 -13.34 -6.08 5.76
C THR A 117 -12.58 -5.87 7.07
N ARG A 118 -13.08 -4.97 7.93
CA ARG A 118 -12.60 -4.77 9.29
C ARG A 118 -13.45 -5.56 10.28
#